data_AF-A0A1Z5KF05-F1
#
_entry.id   AF-A0A1Z5KF05-F1
#
_cell.length_a   1.000
_cell.length_b   1.000
_cell.length_c   1.000
_cell.angle_alpha   90.00
_cell.angle_beta   90.00
_cell.angle_gamma   90.00
#
_symmetry.space_group_name_H-M   'P 1'
#
loop_
_entity.id
_entity.type
_entity.pdbx_description
1 polymer ?
#
loop_
_entity_poly.entity_id
_entity_poly.type
_entity_poly.pdbx_seq_one_letter_code
_entity_poly.pdbx_strand_id
1 'polypeptide(L)'
;MSSQIPEDEILFEVIPDGLRTPEQVAHWRGGHQTPTYRLRREPRNLYELELYGPRTAVWMDNETLVHVSRDNYPNYDYIETNLRLLFVLYNPRRNLRVVISGKNDEAIAETAMYWWGLHCPEECSPRLHIENQSNTFDFASVKTRHFVTIFENNQNRRLELNGVHVNSAQLAFLATRNHPIDLTFEFLNVLEDGGNALVQALQVRGTHFGSLRFLDDLPLSDENVEQLSRLAIFEKLTLPLWDSDMVLLPFSAPVKVLKYSFDSSKVRPEDFQTIDIVAEELIATVWVDAWNDGVDVTASLLRRVASIGHFRHLGVKFEGRGHSAVEPKHSKIILKELVGAIAANKELVSLDLEMYYIFQQNHLTKLLYSLDDHHGLRTITIEVHSDNSDCSWLKHLLSRNRRIEIRGEWMESVMNRDDHNELYTFNRFYAGSESLKESPPSFRIKLIGTTFSNSACGDFKRTALLLSSYTDSLYEWIQSANLDSLAASDLSVHQESSMAYDSTGRISRPKRSRTD
;
A
#
# COMPACT_ATOMS: atom_id res chain seq x y z
N MET A 1 34.45 4.64 -0.60
CA MET A 1 34.83 6.03 -0.97
C MET A 1 33.92 6.96 -0.20
N SER A 2 34.37 7.56 0.89
CA SER A 2 33.59 8.57 1.60
C SER A 2 33.70 9.88 0.84
N SER A 3 32.68 10.21 0.05
CA SER A 3 32.51 11.56 -0.48
C SER A 3 32.48 12.53 0.70
N GLN A 4 33.40 13.50 0.73
CA GLN A 4 33.37 14.56 1.73
C GLN A 4 32.08 15.35 1.54
N ILE A 5 31.19 15.27 2.54
CA ILE A 5 29.99 16.11 2.60
C ILE A 5 30.48 17.55 2.85
N PRO A 6 30.07 18.54 2.03
CA PRO A 6 30.40 19.96 2.26
C PRO A 6 30.10 20.38 3.70
N GLU A 7 30.91 21.26 4.30
CA GLU A 7 30.74 21.64 5.72
C GLU A 7 29.35 22.23 6.02
N ASP A 8 28.77 22.98 5.08
CA ASP A 8 27.43 23.55 5.18
C ASP A 8 26.30 22.51 5.07
N GLU A 9 26.62 21.33 4.54
CA GLU A 9 25.68 20.21 4.43
C GLU A 9 25.67 19.33 5.70
N ILE A 10 26.61 19.53 6.63
CA ILE A 10 26.67 18.78 7.89
C ILE A 10 25.46 19.15 8.78
N LEU A 11 24.54 18.20 8.94
CA LEU A 11 23.35 18.32 9.80
C LEU A 11 23.69 18.21 11.29
N PHE A 12 24.62 17.34 11.66
CA PHE A 12 24.89 16.97 13.05
C PHE A 12 26.29 17.36 13.53
N GLU A 13 26.36 17.79 14.79
CA GLU A 13 27.61 17.99 15.53
C GLU A 13 27.65 17.06 16.74
N VAL A 14 28.76 16.35 16.93
CA VAL A 14 28.95 15.44 18.06
C VAL A 14 29.08 16.24 19.36
N ILE A 15 28.32 15.87 20.39
CA ILE A 15 28.53 16.34 21.76
C ILE A 15 29.72 15.54 22.34
N PRO A 16 30.84 16.19 22.70
CA PRO A 16 32.01 15.50 23.26
C PRO A 16 31.64 14.67 24.50
N ASP A 17 32.22 13.47 24.66
CA ASP A 17 31.87 12.54 25.75
C ASP A 17 31.90 13.20 27.14
N GLY A 18 32.92 14.03 27.40
CA GLY A 18 33.08 14.72 28.69
C GLY A 18 32.12 15.90 28.94
N LEU A 19 31.31 16.28 27.95
CA LEU A 19 30.33 17.36 28.07
C LEU A 19 28.88 16.84 28.13
N ARG A 20 28.66 15.53 27.99
CA ARG A 20 27.31 14.96 28.04
C ARG A 20 26.81 14.87 29.48
N THR A 21 25.57 15.28 29.70
CA THR A 21 24.84 14.94 30.93
C THR A 21 24.36 13.48 30.87
N PRO A 22 23.98 12.85 32.00
CA PRO A 22 23.44 11.49 31.99
C PRO A 22 22.24 11.30 31.04
N GLU A 23 21.37 12.30 30.92
CA GLU A 23 20.20 12.29 30.03
C GLU A 23 20.59 12.38 28.55
N GLN A 24 21.78 12.91 28.25
CA GLN A 24 22.34 12.98 26.91
C GLN A 24 23.07 11.70 26.51
N VAL A 25 23.14 10.67 27.35
CA VAL A 25 23.79 9.42 26.99
C VAL A 25 22.80 8.52 26.26
N ALA A 26 23.03 8.33 24.97
CA ALA A 26 22.24 7.42 24.15
C ALA A 26 22.53 5.96 24.46
N HIS A 27 21.63 5.33 25.21
CA HIS A 27 21.68 3.91 25.54
C HIS A 27 20.86 3.09 24.53
N TRP A 28 21.49 2.07 23.95
CA TRP A 28 20.86 1.08 23.09
C TRP A 28 20.78 -0.27 23.78
N ARG A 29 19.88 -1.13 23.29
CA ARG A 29 19.78 -2.52 23.77
C ARG A 29 21.14 -3.23 23.69
N GLY A 30 21.44 -4.03 24.70
CA GLY A 30 22.73 -4.72 24.84
C GLY A 30 23.83 -3.87 25.48
N GLY A 31 23.48 -2.70 26.05
CA GLY A 31 24.42 -1.83 26.75
C GLY A 31 25.32 -1.01 25.84
N HIS A 32 25.09 -1.04 24.52
CA HIS A 32 25.84 -0.24 23.57
C HIS A 32 25.50 1.24 23.71
N GLN A 33 26.53 2.09 23.70
CA GLN A 33 26.38 3.54 23.65
C GLN A 33 26.82 4.05 22.28
N THR A 34 26.14 5.07 21.75
CA THR A 34 26.58 5.78 20.54
C THR A 34 26.88 7.24 20.87
N PRO A 35 27.66 7.94 20.03
CA PRO A 35 27.75 9.39 20.11
C PRO A 35 26.36 10.02 20.09
N THR A 36 26.19 11.07 20.89
CA THR A 36 24.99 11.91 20.87
C THR A 36 25.33 13.21 20.16
N TYR A 37 24.42 13.64 19.31
CA TYR A 37 24.61 14.77 18.41
C TYR A 37 23.67 15.91 18.79
N ARG A 38 24.01 17.13 18.36
CA ARG A 38 23.10 18.27 18.28
C ARG A 38 22.88 18.66 16.82
N LEU A 39 21.75 19.27 16.51
CA LEU A 39 21.48 19.83 15.18
C LEU A 39 22.34 21.08 14.97
N ARG A 40 23.08 21.15 13.86
CA ARG A 40 23.78 22.37 13.42
C ARG A 40 22.88 23.31 12.63
N ARG A 41 21.87 22.73 12.00
CA ARG A 41 20.83 23.40 11.20
C ARG A 41 19.58 22.53 11.17
N GLU A 42 18.48 23.08 10.69
CA GLU A 42 17.27 22.31 10.45
C GLU A 42 17.46 21.35 9.26
N PRO A 43 17.00 20.09 9.36
CA PRO A 43 16.94 19.18 8.23
C PRO A 43 15.83 19.66 7.29
N ARG A 44 16.09 19.66 5.98
CA ARG A 44 15.10 20.06 4.97
C ARG A 44 14.04 18.98 4.76
N ASN A 45 14.42 17.73 5.00
CA ASN A 45 13.57 16.56 4.87
C ASN A 45 14.13 15.39 5.68
N LEU A 46 13.36 14.31 5.76
CA LEU A 46 13.72 13.11 6.50
C LEU A 46 14.91 12.34 5.91
N TYR A 47 15.22 12.49 4.62
CA TYR A 47 16.34 11.79 3.98
C TYR A 47 17.70 12.25 4.45
N GLU A 48 17.82 13.48 4.97
CA GLU A 48 19.10 13.92 5.52
C GLU A 48 19.53 13.07 6.71
N LEU A 49 18.58 12.52 7.46
CA LEU A 49 18.83 11.57 8.53
C LEU A 49 19.36 10.23 8.00
N GLU A 50 19.08 9.90 6.73
CA GLU A 50 19.57 8.70 6.06
C GLU A 50 21.04 8.76 5.64
N LEU A 51 21.68 9.93 5.74
CA LEU A 51 23.11 10.06 5.45
C LEU A 51 24.00 9.64 6.63
N TYR A 52 23.43 9.56 7.83
CA TYR A 52 24.17 9.25 9.06
C TYR A 52 24.31 7.74 9.33
N GLY A 53 24.80 7.33 10.50
CA GLY A 53 24.93 5.90 10.83
C GLY A 53 23.57 5.18 10.94
N PRO A 54 23.57 3.83 11.06
CA PRO A 54 22.34 3.05 11.27
C PRO A 54 21.63 3.36 12.60
N ARG A 55 22.36 3.95 13.55
CA ARG A 55 21.89 4.40 14.86
C ARG A 55 22.44 5.79 15.12
N THR A 56 21.56 6.76 15.29
CA THR A 56 21.90 8.15 15.56
C THR A 56 21.07 8.63 16.74
N ALA A 57 21.67 9.38 17.66
CA ALA A 57 20.96 9.97 18.79
C ALA A 57 21.12 11.49 18.77
N VAL A 58 20.03 12.23 18.79
CA VAL A 58 20.02 13.69 18.69
C VAL A 58 19.44 14.26 19.97
N TRP A 59 20.23 15.07 20.67
CA TRP A 59 19.77 15.87 21.79
C TRP A 59 19.15 17.17 21.28
N MET A 60 17.93 17.47 21.73
CA MET A 60 17.19 18.66 21.36
C MET A 60 17.26 19.71 22.49
N ASP A 61 17.08 20.98 22.13
CA ASP A 61 17.19 22.10 23.07
C ASP A 61 16.13 22.07 24.18
N ASN A 62 15.00 21.38 23.96
CA ASN A 62 13.93 21.20 24.95
C ASN A 62 14.14 19.99 25.88
N GLU A 63 15.38 19.55 26.06
CA GLU A 63 15.77 18.43 26.92
C GLU A 63 15.14 17.07 26.54
N THR A 64 14.96 16.85 25.24
CA THR A 64 14.55 15.54 24.72
C THR A 64 15.69 14.86 23.96
N LEU A 65 15.72 13.54 24.03
CA LEU A 65 16.66 12.70 23.31
C LEU A 65 15.91 11.89 22.25
N VAL A 66 16.33 12.06 20.99
CA VAL A 66 15.74 11.45 19.81
C VAL A 66 16.65 10.35 19.30
N HIS A 67 16.20 9.11 19.36
CA HIS A 67 16.91 7.97 18.80
C HIS A 67 16.35 7.67 17.42
N VAL A 68 17.22 7.66 16.42
CA VAL A 68 16.89 7.41 15.02
C VAL A 68 17.59 6.13 14.58
N SER A 69 16.83 5.15 14.08
CA SER A 69 17.38 3.92 13.53
C SER A 69 16.73 3.52 12.18
N ARG A 70 17.47 2.74 11.39
CA ARG A 70 17.09 2.34 10.01
C ARG A 70 16.66 0.89 9.85
N ASP A 71 16.41 0.19 10.95
CA ASP A 71 16.25 -1.26 10.87
C ASP A 71 14.84 -1.64 10.40
N ASN A 72 14.80 -2.45 9.34
CA ASN A 72 13.59 -3.08 8.83
C ASN A 72 13.09 -4.24 9.70
N TYR A 73 13.83 -4.60 10.75
CA TYR A 73 13.51 -5.76 11.58
C TYR A 73 12.83 -5.35 12.88
N PRO A 74 11.76 -6.06 13.30
CA PRO A 74 11.08 -5.87 14.58
C PRO A 74 11.94 -6.35 15.77
N ASN A 75 13.27 -6.44 15.63
CA ASN A 75 14.13 -6.65 16.77
C ASN A 75 14.02 -5.41 17.64
N TYR A 76 13.19 -5.54 18.66
CA TYR A 76 12.91 -4.54 19.66
C TYR A 76 14.22 -4.15 20.35
N ASP A 77 14.94 -3.19 19.78
CA ASP A 77 15.92 -2.39 20.49
C ASP A 77 15.14 -1.48 21.45
N TYR A 78 14.54 -2.09 22.48
CA TYR A 78 13.98 -1.34 23.58
C TYR A 78 15.14 -0.57 24.21
N ILE A 79 15.07 0.75 24.14
CA ILE A 79 15.81 1.65 25.02
C ILE A 79 15.34 1.35 26.47
N GLU A 80 15.99 1.81 27.52
CA GLU A 80 15.58 1.57 28.93
C GLU A 80 15.11 2.87 29.62
N THR A 81 14.36 3.73 28.92
CA THR A 81 13.81 4.99 29.47
C THR A 81 12.30 4.92 29.76
N ASN A 82 11.81 5.68 30.76
CA ASN A 82 10.45 5.53 31.29
C ASN A 82 9.36 6.34 30.56
N LEU A 83 9.71 7.29 29.69
CA LEU A 83 8.75 8.10 28.91
C LEU A 83 9.16 8.05 27.43
N ARG A 84 8.28 7.51 26.59
CA ARG A 84 8.58 7.29 25.18
C ARG A 84 7.39 7.54 24.28
N LEU A 85 7.67 8.24 23.19
CA LEU A 85 6.85 8.20 21.98
C LEU A 85 7.66 7.56 20.88
N LEU A 86 7.13 6.49 20.29
CA LEU A 86 7.71 5.82 19.14
C LEU A 86 6.90 6.23 17.91
N PHE A 87 7.60 6.55 16.82
CA PHE A 87 6.96 6.61 15.53
C PHE A 87 7.83 6.02 14.43
N VAL A 88 7.17 5.51 13.40
CA VAL A 88 7.81 4.94 12.22
C VAL A 88 7.34 5.74 11.01
N LEU A 89 8.32 6.18 10.24
CA LEU A 89 8.10 6.78 8.93
C LEU A 89 8.45 5.73 7.90
N TYR A 90 7.42 5.19 7.24
CA TYR A 90 7.62 4.18 6.22
C TYR A 90 7.99 4.83 4.89
N ASN A 91 9.04 4.29 4.27
CA ASN A 91 9.45 4.66 2.93
C ASN A 91 9.80 3.38 2.15
N PRO A 92 9.42 3.29 0.86
CA PRO A 92 9.72 2.13 0.02
C PRO A 92 11.16 1.64 0.06
N ARG A 93 12.13 2.53 0.31
CA ARG A 93 13.56 2.16 0.38
C ARG A 93 13.97 1.69 1.77
N ARG A 94 13.58 2.42 2.82
CA ARG A 94 14.02 2.20 4.22
C ARG A 94 13.02 2.79 5.19
N ASN A 95 12.68 2.07 6.24
CA ASN A 95 11.87 2.64 7.33
C ASN A 95 12.77 3.44 8.26
N LEU A 96 12.31 4.63 8.67
CA LEU A 96 12.95 5.40 9.72
C LEU A 96 12.17 5.22 11.00
N ARG A 97 12.80 4.61 12.00
CA ARG A 97 12.24 4.47 13.33
C ARG A 97 12.79 5.59 14.21
N VAL A 98 11.90 6.32 14.86
CA VAL A 98 12.26 7.42 15.74
C VAL A 98 11.63 7.19 17.12
N VAL A 99 12.47 7.15 18.15
CA VAL A 99 12.02 7.10 19.54
C VAL A 99 12.41 8.40 20.22
N ILE A 100 11.43 9.08 20.81
CA ILE A 100 11.66 10.31 21.56
C ILE A 100 11.50 9.99 23.04
N SER A 101 12.47 10.41 23.83
CA SER A 101 12.42 10.35 25.29
C SER A 101 12.66 11.74 25.87
N GLY A 102 12.06 12.02 27.02
CA GLY A 102 12.11 13.31 27.67
C GLY A 102 11.57 13.24 29.10
N LYS A 103 11.59 14.35 29.82
CA LYS A 103 11.11 14.44 31.21
C LYS A 103 9.60 14.68 31.33
N ASN A 104 8.98 15.26 30.30
CA ASN A 104 7.54 15.57 30.27
C ASN A 104 6.99 15.38 28.86
N ASP A 105 5.67 15.20 28.78
CA ASP A 105 4.97 14.89 27.54
C ASP A 105 4.87 16.10 26.61
N GLU A 106 4.84 17.32 27.13
CA GLU A 106 4.82 18.52 26.30
C GLU A 106 6.09 18.67 25.45
N ALA A 107 7.27 18.45 26.05
CA ALA A 107 8.55 18.49 25.36
C ALA A 107 8.66 17.35 24.35
N ILE A 108 8.22 16.15 24.71
CA ILE A 108 8.17 15.01 23.79
C ILE A 108 7.25 15.32 22.59
N ALA A 109 6.07 15.90 22.84
CA ALA A 109 5.12 16.29 21.81
C ALA A 109 5.69 17.37 20.89
N GLU A 110 6.34 18.40 21.43
CA GLU A 110 6.99 19.46 20.65
C GLU A 110 8.10 18.89 19.74
N THR A 111 8.93 18.00 20.29
CA THR A 111 9.98 17.33 19.51
C THR A 111 9.37 16.42 18.44
N ALA A 112 8.34 15.64 18.77
CA ALA A 112 7.65 14.80 17.79
C ALA A 112 7.12 15.62 16.63
N MET A 113 6.58 16.80 16.95
CA MET A 113 6.04 17.72 15.97
C MET A 113 7.06 18.32 15.03
N TYR A 114 8.23 18.65 15.55
CA TYR A 114 9.35 19.03 14.71
C TYR A 114 9.64 17.98 13.65
N TRP A 115 9.74 16.70 14.04
CA TRP A 115 10.05 15.61 13.12
C TRP A 115 8.89 15.23 12.19
N TRP A 116 7.64 15.25 12.69
CA TRP A 116 6.47 14.98 11.86
C TRP A 116 6.22 16.08 10.83
N GLY A 117 6.58 17.33 11.13
CA GLY A 117 6.48 18.45 10.21
C GLY A 117 7.44 18.37 9.03
N LEU A 118 8.49 17.54 9.08
CA LEU A 118 9.46 17.46 8.00
C LEU A 118 8.82 16.96 6.70
N HIS A 119 9.22 17.60 5.60
CA HIS A 119 8.76 17.25 4.27
C HIS A 119 9.23 15.83 3.91
N CYS A 120 8.30 15.02 3.39
CA CYS A 120 8.59 13.73 2.79
C CYS A 120 8.45 13.89 1.27
N PRO A 121 9.50 13.63 0.48
CA PRO A 121 9.44 13.81 -0.97
C PRO A 121 8.35 12.99 -1.64
N GLU A 122 7.83 13.50 -2.76
CA GLU A 122 6.62 13.00 -3.45
C GLU A 122 6.67 11.52 -3.85
N GLU A 123 7.88 10.95 -4.04
CA GLU A 123 8.07 9.53 -4.35
C GLU A 123 7.78 8.59 -3.16
N CYS A 124 7.57 9.15 -1.97
CA CYS A 124 7.19 8.39 -0.79
C CYS A 124 5.67 8.35 -0.66
N SER A 125 5.14 7.21 -0.20
CA SER A 125 3.84 7.18 0.47
C SER A 125 4.13 7.40 1.95
N PRO A 126 4.07 8.66 2.46
CA PRO A 126 4.43 8.89 3.84
C PRO A 126 3.33 8.28 4.72
N ARG A 127 3.64 7.15 5.33
CA ARG A 127 2.86 6.57 6.43
C ARG A 127 3.59 6.97 7.71
N LEU A 128 2.88 7.74 8.54
CA LEU A 128 3.30 8.09 9.89
C LEU A 128 2.54 7.17 10.85
N HIS A 129 3.25 6.19 11.40
CA HIS A 129 2.75 5.31 12.43
C HIS A 129 3.23 5.79 13.79
N ILE A 130 2.30 6.11 14.68
CA ILE A 130 2.57 6.60 16.03
C ILE A 130 2.17 5.51 17.01
N GLU A 131 3.07 5.17 17.91
CA GLU A 131 2.93 4.05 18.82
C GLU A 131 3.27 4.44 20.26
N ASN A 132 2.38 4.09 21.18
CA ASN A 132 2.51 4.31 22.62
C ASN A 132 2.41 2.98 23.40
N GLN A 133 3.29 2.04 23.07
CA GLN A 133 3.35 0.65 23.60
C GLN A 133 3.33 0.49 25.13
N SER A 134 3.54 1.54 25.91
CA SER A 134 3.66 1.45 27.37
C SER A 134 2.70 2.36 28.12
N ASN A 135 1.78 3.04 27.43
CA ASN A 135 0.92 4.08 28.02
C ASN A 135 1.74 5.11 28.80
N THR A 136 3.00 5.33 28.39
CA THR A 136 3.94 6.20 29.10
C THR A 136 3.85 7.64 28.64
N PHE A 137 3.17 7.90 27.52
CA PHE A 137 3.02 9.23 26.96
C PHE A 137 1.54 9.61 26.92
N ASP A 138 1.18 10.76 27.49
CA ASP A 138 -0.15 11.34 27.30
C ASP A 138 -0.25 12.01 25.93
N PHE A 139 -0.87 11.30 24.98
CA PHE A 139 -1.06 11.78 23.63
C PHE A 139 -1.98 13.02 23.54
N ALA A 140 -2.74 13.34 24.59
CA ALA A 140 -3.47 14.60 24.67
C ALA A 140 -2.53 15.83 24.69
N SER A 141 -1.25 15.65 25.05
CA SER A 141 -0.21 16.68 24.95
C SER A 141 0.06 17.14 23.51
N VAL A 142 -0.30 16.33 22.51
CA VAL A 142 -0.26 16.70 21.08
C VAL A 142 -1.44 17.60 20.74
N LYS A 143 -1.29 18.92 20.90
CA LYS A 143 -2.36 19.90 20.64
C LYS A 143 -2.90 19.85 19.20
N THR A 144 -4.14 20.23 18.97
CA THR A 144 -4.76 20.25 17.63
C THR A 144 -3.96 21.06 16.59
N ARG A 145 -3.41 22.21 16.99
CA ARG A 145 -2.52 23.04 16.14
C ARG A 145 -1.30 22.28 15.62
N HIS A 146 -0.88 21.26 16.34
CA HIS A 146 0.25 20.43 15.97
C HIS A 146 -0.12 19.53 14.77
N PHE A 147 -1.31 18.93 14.76
CA PHE A 147 -1.76 18.15 13.60
C PHE A 147 -1.80 18.98 12.31
N VAL A 148 -2.09 20.27 12.37
CA VAL A 148 -2.04 21.15 11.19
C VAL A 148 -0.70 21.02 10.45
N THR A 149 0.41 21.12 11.17
CA THR A 149 1.78 21.04 10.62
C THR A 149 2.09 19.68 10.00
N ILE A 150 1.58 18.58 10.57
CA ILE A 150 1.79 17.21 10.02
C ILE A 150 1.35 17.14 8.57
N PHE A 151 0.21 17.77 8.27
CA PHE A 151 -0.43 17.64 6.97
C PHE A 151 -0.20 18.83 6.03
N GLU A 152 0.20 20.01 6.53
CA GLU A 152 0.57 21.15 5.67
C GLU A 152 1.70 20.76 4.71
N ASN A 153 2.72 20.08 5.22
CA ASN A 153 3.87 19.66 4.43
C ASN A 153 3.69 18.31 3.72
N ASN A 154 2.62 17.57 4.07
CA ASN A 154 2.39 16.19 3.64
C ASN A 154 0.88 15.87 3.56
N GLN A 155 0.17 16.50 2.62
CA GLN A 155 -1.30 16.46 2.56
C GLN A 155 -1.87 15.04 2.42
N ASN A 156 -1.16 14.16 1.72
CA ASN A 156 -1.59 12.77 1.45
C ASN A 156 -1.01 11.75 2.45
N ARG A 157 -0.48 12.22 3.58
CA ARG A 157 0.14 11.35 4.59
C ARG A 157 -0.92 10.45 5.25
N ARG A 158 -0.67 9.14 5.25
CA ARG A 158 -1.43 8.19 6.06
C ARG A 158 -1.02 8.36 7.52
N LEU A 159 -2.01 8.49 8.39
CA LEU A 159 -1.81 8.57 9.83
C LEU A 159 -2.29 7.28 10.47
N GLU A 160 -1.44 6.66 11.28
CA GLU A 160 -1.79 5.46 12.02
C GLU A 160 -1.43 5.65 13.48
N LEU A 161 -2.36 5.24 14.33
CA LEU A 161 -2.36 5.49 15.76
C LEU A 161 -2.46 4.14 16.47
N ASN A 162 -1.49 3.83 17.33
CA ASN A 162 -1.41 2.57 18.06
C ASN A 162 -1.23 2.81 19.56
N GLY A 163 -2.16 2.31 20.37
CA GLY A 163 -2.16 2.44 21.82
C GLY A 163 -2.23 3.88 22.33
N VAL A 164 -2.81 4.81 21.57
CA VAL A 164 -2.89 6.23 21.98
C VAL A 164 -4.26 6.58 22.57
N HIS A 165 -4.26 7.51 23.52
CA HIS A 165 -5.47 8.17 24.01
C HIS A 165 -5.72 9.44 23.21
N VAL A 166 -6.79 9.47 22.42
CA VAL A 166 -7.12 10.60 21.54
C VAL A 166 -8.30 11.36 22.11
N ASN A 167 -8.11 12.64 22.41
CA ASN A 167 -9.14 13.49 23.00
C ASN A 167 -10.16 13.96 21.96
N SER A 168 -11.32 14.43 22.43
CA SER A 168 -12.44 14.84 21.59
C SER A 168 -12.06 15.95 20.59
N ALA A 169 -11.22 16.90 21.01
CA ALA A 169 -10.78 18.00 20.16
C ALA A 169 -9.85 17.54 19.02
N GLN A 170 -8.96 16.59 19.29
CA GLN A 170 -8.11 15.95 18.28
C GLN A 170 -8.94 15.16 17.28
N LEU A 171 -9.91 14.38 17.75
CA LEU A 171 -10.82 13.60 16.88
C LEU A 171 -11.65 14.49 15.97
N ALA A 172 -12.26 15.54 16.52
CA ALA A 172 -13.00 16.52 15.73
C ALA A 172 -12.11 17.21 14.69
N PHE A 173 -10.88 17.60 15.08
CA PHE A 173 -9.92 18.18 14.13
C PHE A 173 -9.62 17.22 12.97
N LEU A 174 -9.31 15.95 13.25
CA LEU A 174 -9.02 14.95 12.22
C LEU A 174 -10.23 14.72 11.29
N ALA A 175 -11.44 14.66 11.84
CA ALA A 175 -12.69 14.47 11.09
C ALA A 175 -13.06 15.65 10.17
N THR A 176 -12.74 16.89 10.57
CA THR A 176 -13.13 18.12 9.85
C THR A 176 -12.12 18.61 8.80
N ARG A 177 -11.00 17.91 8.60
CA ARG A 177 -9.94 18.34 7.66
C ARG A 177 -10.44 18.52 6.23
N ASN A 178 -10.14 19.62 5.55
CA ASN A 178 -10.65 19.85 4.18
C ASN A 178 -10.22 18.80 3.14
N HIS A 179 -9.06 18.18 3.33
CA HIS A 179 -8.52 17.16 2.42
C HIS A 179 -8.84 15.74 2.93
N PRO A 180 -9.02 14.75 2.03
CA PRO A 180 -9.13 13.36 2.42
C PRO A 180 -7.91 12.89 3.23
N ILE A 181 -8.14 12.01 4.19
CA ILE A 181 -7.14 11.40 5.06
C ILE A 181 -7.29 9.88 5.01
N ASP A 182 -6.18 9.17 5.14
CA ASP A 182 -6.17 7.73 5.44
C ASP A 182 -5.77 7.58 6.92
N LEU A 183 -6.77 7.33 7.76
CA LEU A 183 -6.64 7.26 9.21
C LEU A 183 -6.85 5.81 9.68
N THR A 184 -5.86 5.28 10.40
CA THR A 184 -5.91 3.95 11.00
C THR A 184 -5.78 4.03 12.51
N PHE A 185 -6.66 3.34 13.23
CA PHE A 185 -6.54 3.02 14.63
C PHE A 185 -6.18 1.53 14.77
N GLU A 186 -5.03 1.23 15.37
CA GLU A 186 -4.50 -0.12 15.63
C GLU A 186 -4.39 -0.35 17.14
N PHE A 187 -4.67 -1.56 17.63
CA PHE A 187 -4.51 -2.01 19.05
C PHE A 187 -4.67 -0.98 20.19
N LEU A 188 -5.63 -1.22 21.10
CA LEU A 188 -5.71 -0.57 22.41
C LEU A 188 -5.81 0.98 22.38
N ASN A 189 -6.25 1.58 21.27
CA ASN A 189 -6.55 3.01 21.26
C ASN A 189 -7.74 3.31 22.16
N VAL A 190 -7.68 4.44 22.85
CA VAL A 190 -8.80 4.95 23.64
C VAL A 190 -9.25 6.25 23.01
N LEU A 191 -10.48 6.28 22.52
CA LEU A 191 -11.11 7.50 22.04
C LEU A 191 -11.89 8.10 23.20
N GLU A 192 -11.55 9.33 23.59
CA GLU A 192 -12.36 10.09 24.53
C GLU A 192 -13.80 10.14 24.04
N ASP A 193 -14.78 10.21 24.95
CA ASP A 193 -16.21 10.22 24.66
C ASP A 193 -16.77 9.05 23.84
N GLY A 194 -15.99 7.95 23.71
CA GLY A 194 -16.38 6.80 22.89
C GLY A 194 -16.43 7.12 21.39
N GLY A 195 -15.70 8.16 20.96
CA GLY A 195 -15.61 8.61 19.57
C GLY A 195 -16.82 9.41 19.07
N ASN A 196 -17.67 9.89 19.96
CA ASN A 196 -18.80 10.76 19.62
C ASN A 196 -18.31 12.05 18.92
N ALA A 197 -17.23 12.68 19.39
CA ALA A 197 -16.68 13.85 18.70
C ALA A 197 -16.22 13.56 17.26
N LEU A 198 -15.66 12.37 17.02
CA LEU A 198 -15.27 11.92 15.68
C LEU A 198 -16.52 11.80 14.78
N VAL A 199 -17.53 11.06 15.22
CA VAL A 199 -18.74 10.77 14.44
C VAL A 199 -19.55 12.04 14.16
N GLN A 200 -19.75 12.90 15.15
CA GLN A 200 -20.48 14.17 14.96
C GLN A 200 -19.78 15.09 13.96
N ALA A 201 -18.45 15.18 14.04
CA ALA A 201 -17.67 15.98 13.09
C ALA A 201 -17.73 15.41 11.67
N LEU A 202 -17.76 14.08 11.52
CA LEU A 202 -17.92 13.40 10.24
C LEU A 202 -19.34 13.59 9.65
N GLN A 203 -20.37 13.61 10.48
CA GLN A 203 -21.76 13.82 10.05
C GLN A 203 -21.99 15.18 9.38
N VAL A 204 -21.36 16.23 9.89
CA VAL A 204 -21.48 17.60 9.33
C VAL A 204 -20.52 17.85 8.16
N ARG A 205 -19.65 16.90 7.84
CA ARG A 205 -18.65 17.02 6.79
C ARG A 205 -19.32 16.96 5.41
N GLY A 206 -19.13 18.00 4.60
CA GLY A 206 -19.66 18.07 3.23
C GLY A 206 -18.75 17.47 2.15
N THR A 207 -17.53 17.04 2.48
CA THR A 207 -16.54 16.51 1.54
C THR A 207 -16.19 15.06 1.88
N HIS A 208 -15.63 14.32 0.92
CA HIS A 208 -15.14 12.96 1.17
C HIS A 208 -14.07 12.93 2.27
N PHE A 209 -14.14 11.93 3.14
CA PHE A 209 -13.18 11.72 4.23
C PHE A 209 -11.92 10.98 3.75
N GLY A 210 -12.05 10.08 2.78
CA GLY A 210 -10.98 9.16 2.38
C GLY A 210 -11.16 7.80 3.03
N SER A 211 -10.17 7.33 3.79
CA SER A 211 -10.16 6.00 4.39
C SER A 211 -10.18 6.07 5.92
N LEU A 212 -11.06 5.30 6.55
CA LEU A 212 -11.08 5.10 8.01
C LEU A 212 -10.92 3.61 8.32
N ARG A 213 -10.00 3.27 9.22
CA ARG A 213 -9.67 1.89 9.56
C ARG A 213 -9.55 1.68 11.05
N PHE A 214 -10.10 0.58 11.50
CA PHE A 214 -9.94 -0.01 12.81
C PHE A 214 -9.52 -1.46 12.58
N LEU A 215 -8.35 -1.89 13.07
CA LEU A 215 -7.79 -3.20 12.71
C LEU A 215 -8.02 -4.30 13.75
N ASP A 216 -8.04 -3.97 15.03
CA ASP A 216 -8.07 -4.97 16.12
C ASP A 216 -9.20 -4.70 17.11
N ASP A 217 -9.29 -3.45 17.55
CA ASP A 217 -10.31 -2.99 18.49
C ASP A 217 -11.21 -1.95 17.82
N LEU A 218 -12.45 -1.87 18.29
CA LEU A 218 -13.41 -0.85 17.90
C LEU A 218 -13.69 0.06 19.09
N PRO A 219 -12.88 1.12 19.30
CA PRO A 219 -13.03 2.03 20.44
C PRO A 219 -14.17 3.05 20.22
N LEU A 220 -15.30 2.57 19.70
CA LEU A 220 -16.52 3.33 19.46
C LEU A 220 -17.67 2.69 20.25
N SER A 221 -18.62 3.50 20.71
CA SER A 221 -19.89 2.96 21.20
C SER A 221 -20.71 2.36 20.07
N ASP A 222 -21.64 1.47 20.38
CA ASP A 222 -22.52 0.83 19.38
C ASP A 222 -23.33 1.87 18.58
N GLU A 223 -23.82 2.92 19.23
CA GLU A 223 -24.54 4.02 18.57
C GLU A 223 -23.64 4.77 17.58
N ASN A 224 -22.37 4.94 17.93
CA ASN A 224 -21.40 5.62 17.07
C ASN A 224 -21.03 4.76 15.87
N VAL A 225 -20.89 3.44 16.03
CA VAL A 225 -20.69 2.51 14.90
C VAL A 225 -21.92 2.53 13.99
N GLU A 226 -23.13 2.50 14.56
CA GLU A 226 -24.38 2.58 13.80
C GLU A 226 -24.45 3.85 12.95
N GLN A 227 -24.14 4.99 13.58
CA GLN A 227 -24.11 6.28 12.90
C GLN A 227 -23.01 6.32 11.82
N LEU A 228 -21.82 5.81 12.12
CA LEU A 228 -20.68 5.76 11.20
C LEU A 228 -21.02 4.96 9.94
N SER A 229 -21.66 3.79 10.10
CA SER A 229 -22.07 2.93 8.97
C SER A 229 -23.10 3.58 8.06
N ARG A 230 -23.76 4.67 8.46
CA ARG A 230 -24.73 5.38 7.60
C ARG A 230 -24.12 6.52 6.78
N LEU A 231 -22.85 6.86 7.00
CA LEU A 231 -22.22 8.02 6.36
C LEU A 231 -21.70 7.69 4.95
N ALA A 232 -22.18 8.41 3.95
CA ALA A 232 -21.75 8.28 2.55
C ALA A 232 -20.53 9.17 2.20
N ILE A 233 -19.58 9.30 3.13
CA ILE A 233 -18.40 10.16 2.98
C ILE A 233 -17.09 9.38 2.80
N PHE A 234 -17.08 8.08 3.10
CA PHE A 234 -15.89 7.25 3.04
C PHE A 234 -15.68 6.67 1.65
N GLU A 235 -14.44 6.74 1.16
CA GLU A 235 -14.01 5.91 0.04
C GLU A 235 -13.81 4.47 0.52
N LYS A 236 -13.18 4.30 1.69
CA LYS A 236 -12.91 3.00 2.28
C LYS A 236 -13.20 2.99 3.78
N LEU A 237 -13.90 1.96 4.21
CA LEU A 237 -14.15 1.67 5.62
C LEU A 237 -13.56 0.29 5.95
N THR A 238 -12.76 0.22 7.01
CA THR A 238 -12.24 -1.05 7.55
C THR A 238 -12.62 -1.14 9.02
N LEU A 239 -13.38 -2.18 9.37
CA LEU A 239 -13.88 -2.41 10.71
C LEU A 239 -13.44 -3.80 11.17
N PRO A 240 -13.00 -3.94 12.44
CA PRO A 240 -12.61 -5.22 13.01
C PRO A 240 -13.86 -6.00 13.39
N LEU A 241 -13.66 -7.10 14.12
CA LEU A 241 -14.76 -7.84 14.72
C LEU A 241 -15.56 -6.93 15.67
N TRP A 242 -16.85 -6.79 15.42
CA TRP A 242 -17.76 -6.03 16.26
C TRP A 242 -18.68 -6.97 17.05
N ASP A 243 -18.48 -7.06 18.36
CA ASP A 243 -19.27 -7.89 19.27
C ASP A 243 -20.58 -7.17 19.68
N SER A 244 -21.51 -7.05 18.73
CA SER A 244 -22.83 -6.45 18.93
C SER A 244 -23.90 -7.22 18.18
N ASP A 245 -25.16 -7.12 18.63
CA ASP A 245 -26.32 -7.69 17.93
C ASP A 245 -26.54 -7.03 16.55
N MET A 246 -25.89 -5.89 16.29
CA MET A 246 -25.92 -5.16 15.02
C MET A 246 -24.77 -5.53 14.06
N VAL A 247 -24.14 -6.69 14.25
CA VAL A 247 -22.99 -7.18 13.46
C VAL A 247 -23.19 -7.12 11.94
N LEU A 248 -24.42 -7.13 11.42
CA LEU A 248 -24.68 -7.06 9.98
C LEU A 248 -24.80 -5.65 9.41
N LEU A 249 -24.96 -4.64 10.26
CA LEU A 249 -25.16 -3.26 9.83
C LEU A 249 -24.01 -2.71 8.96
N PRO A 250 -22.72 -3.00 9.22
CA PRO A 250 -21.62 -2.46 8.41
C PRO A 250 -21.67 -2.87 6.94
N PHE A 251 -22.30 -4.00 6.60
CA PHE A 251 -22.45 -4.44 5.22
C PHE A 251 -23.29 -3.47 4.37
N SER A 252 -24.21 -2.72 4.99
CA SER A 252 -25.03 -1.71 4.32
C SER A 252 -24.40 -0.32 4.28
N ALA A 253 -23.12 -0.20 4.64
CA ALA A 253 -22.45 1.08 4.60
C ALA A 253 -22.31 1.61 3.16
N PRO A 254 -22.68 2.87 2.88
CA PRO A 254 -22.62 3.47 1.56
C PRO A 254 -21.19 3.91 1.22
N VAL A 255 -20.28 2.94 1.13
CA VAL A 255 -18.85 3.14 0.88
C VAL A 255 -18.43 2.42 -0.39
N LYS A 256 -17.38 2.88 -1.07
CA LYS A 256 -16.88 2.16 -2.25
C LYS A 256 -16.20 0.84 -1.87
N VAL A 257 -15.37 0.87 -0.83
CA VAL A 257 -14.61 -0.29 -0.34
C VAL A 257 -14.96 -0.58 1.11
N LEU A 258 -15.50 -1.78 1.37
CA LEU A 258 -15.74 -2.28 2.72
C LEU A 258 -14.80 -3.44 3.02
N LYS A 259 -14.04 -3.32 4.11
CA LYS A 259 -13.34 -4.45 4.73
C LYS A 259 -13.93 -4.68 6.10
N TYR A 260 -14.45 -5.88 6.36
CA TYR A 260 -15.16 -6.13 7.61
C TYR A 260 -14.98 -7.56 8.09
N SER A 261 -14.71 -7.68 9.40
CA SER A 261 -14.65 -8.96 10.10
C SER A 261 -15.90 -9.17 10.95
N PHE A 262 -16.50 -10.36 10.91
CA PHE A 262 -17.65 -10.70 11.75
C PHE A 262 -17.59 -12.12 12.27
N ASP A 263 -18.20 -12.36 13.43
CA ASP A 263 -18.29 -13.69 14.04
C ASP A 263 -19.54 -14.41 13.54
N SER A 264 -19.31 -15.55 12.90
CA SER A 264 -20.38 -16.40 12.39
C SER A 264 -21.31 -16.93 13.50
N SER A 265 -20.84 -17.01 14.76
CA SER A 265 -21.67 -17.44 15.90
C SER A 265 -22.78 -16.43 16.25
N LYS A 266 -22.64 -15.17 15.81
CA LYS A 266 -23.54 -14.05 16.10
C LYS A 266 -24.59 -13.81 15.03
N VAL A 267 -24.53 -14.54 13.91
CA VAL A 267 -25.35 -14.31 12.73
C VAL A 267 -26.10 -15.57 12.36
N ARG A 268 -27.36 -15.42 11.94
CA ARG A 268 -28.12 -16.52 11.35
C ARG A 268 -28.03 -16.46 9.82
N PRO A 269 -28.02 -17.62 9.14
CA PRO A 269 -28.07 -17.70 7.69
C PRO A 269 -29.15 -16.81 7.04
N GLU A 270 -30.33 -16.73 7.66
CA GLU A 270 -31.48 -15.98 7.15
C GLU A 270 -31.27 -14.47 7.17
N ASP A 271 -30.43 -13.96 8.07
CA ASP A 271 -30.23 -12.52 8.23
C ASP A 271 -29.63 -11.90 6.96
N PHE A 272 -28.79 -12.65 6.23
CA PHE A 272 -28.20 -12.21 4.95
C PHE A 272 -29.21 -12.03 3.82
N GLN A 273 -30.42 -12.57 3.92
CA GLN A 273 -31.39 -12.50 2.81
C GLN A 273 -31.85 -11.06 2.52
N THR A 274 -31.77 -10.17 3.52
CA THR A 274 -32.31 -8.80 3.43
C THR A 274 -31.25 -7.71 3.41
N ILE A 275 -30.00 -8.04 3.74
CA ILE A 275 -28.90 -7.06 3.82
C ILE A 275 -28.63 -6.48 2.44
N ASP A 276 -28.73 -5.18 2.28
CA ASP A 276 -28.24 -4.51 1.09
C ASP A 276 -26.73 -4.26 1.23
N ILE A 277 -25.92 -4.78 0.32
CA ILE A 277 -24.46 -4.57 0.34
C ILE A 277 -24.13 -3.57 -0.74
N VAL A 278 -24.00 -2.30 -0.37
CA VAL A 278 -23.84 -1.19 -1.33
C VAL A 278 -22.43 -1.15 -1.93
N ALA A 279 -21.42 -1.62 -1.19
CA ALA A 279 -20.03 -1.51 -1.61
C ALA A 279 -19.73 -2.23 -2.94
N GLU A 280 -18.94 -1.57 -3.80
CA GLU A 280 -18.44 -2.15 -5.06
C GLU A 280 -17.29 -3.15 -4.82
N GLU A 281 -16.55 -2.94 -3.73
CA GLU A 281 -15.44 -3.77 -3.30
C GLU A 281 -15.69 -4.25 -1.87
N LEU A 282 -15.79 -5.57 -1.70
CA LEU A 282 -16.03 -6.20 -0.41
C LEU A 282 -14.87 -7.13 -0.06
N ILE A 283 -14.29 -6.98 1.13
CA ILE A 283 -13.44 -7.99 1.75
C ILE A 283 -14.06 -8.39 3.09
N ALA A 284 -14.66 -9.57 3.13
CA ALA A 284 -15.28 -10.11 4.33
C ALA A 284 -14.36 -11.15 4.99
N THR A 285 -14.06 -10.95 6.27
CA THR A 285 -13.40 -11.94 7.11
C THR A 285 -14.46 -12.61 7.99
N VAL A 286 -14.64 -13.92 7.81
CA VAL A 286 -15.57 -14.71 8.61
C VAL A 286 -14.78 -15.36 9.75
N TRP A 287 -15.08 -14.94 10.98
CA TRP A 287 -14.55 -15.59 12.18
C TRP A 287 -15.39 -16.82 12.51
N VAL A 288 -14.74 -17.97 12.61
CA VAL A 288 -15.37 -19.28 12.80
C VAL A 288 -14.76 -19.99 14.01
N ASP A 289 -15.49 -20.02 15.12
CA ASP A 289 -15.07 -20.78 16.31
C ASP A 289 -15.24 -22.30 16.10
N ALA A 290 -16.33 -22.70 15.45
CA ALA A 290 -16.61 -24.08 15.08
C ALA A 290 -17.17 -24.16 13.65
N TRP A 291 -16.54 -24.98 12.81
CA TRP A 291 -16.94 -25.10 11.39
C TRP A 291 -18.36 -25.62 11.17
N ASN A 292 -18.96 -26.29 12.14
CA ASN A 292 -20.35 -26.75 12.01
C ASN A 292 -21.32 -25.57 11.90
N ASP A 293 -21.03 -24.46 12.57
CA ASP A 293 -21.93 -23.31 12.64
C ASP A 293 -21.58 -22.27 11.55
N GLY A 294 -20.30 -22.11 11.25
CA GLY A 294 -19.83 -21.10 10.27
C GLY A 294 -20.19 -21.41 8.80
N VAL A 295 -20.49 -22.66 8.46
CA VAL A 295 -20.70 -23.09 7.06
C VAL A 295 -21.97 -22.51 6.47
N ASP A 296 -23.10 -22.59 7.18
CA ASP A 296 -24.38 -22.11 6.66
C ASP A 296 -24.43 -20.58 6.59
N VAL A 297 -23.78 -19.92 7.55
CA VAL A 297 -23.59 -18.46 7.59
C VAL A 297 -22.76 -18.00 6.38
N THR A 298 -21.59 -18.62 6.17
CA THR A 298 -20.72 -18.33 5.02
C THR A 298 -21.43 -18.59 3.69
N ALA A 299 -22.11 -19.74 3.57
CA ALA A 299 -22.87 -20.09 2.39
C ALA A 299 -23.95 -19.04 2.09
N SER A 300 -24.60 -18.51 3.12
CA SER A 300 -25.66 -17.50 2.97
C SER A 300 -25.12 -16.13 2.60
N LEU A 301 -23.99 -15.71 3.17
CA LEU A 301 -23.26 -14.51 2.70
C LEU A 301 -22.91 -14.63 1.21
N LEU A 302 -22.33 -15.75 0.78
CA LEU A 302 -21.93 -15.96 -0.61
C LEU A 302 -23.13 -16.00 -1.56
N ARG A 303 -24.25 -16.61 -1.17
CA ARG A 303 -25.51 -16.53 -1.93
C ARG A 303 -26.01 -15.09 -2.04
N ARG A 304 -25.91 -14.31 -0.96
CA ARG A 304 -26.29 -12.90 -0.99
C ARG A 304 -25.40 -12.11 -1.96
N VAL A 305 -24.09 -12.28 -1.87
CA VAL A 305 -23.11 -11.70 -2.80
C VAL A 305 -23.41 -12.08 -4.26
N ALA A 306 -23.78 -13.34 -4.52
CA ALA A 306 -24.20 -13.81 -5.83
C ALA A 306 -25.48 -13.12 -6.32
N SER A 307 -26.47 -12.94 -5.43
CA SER A 307 -27.75 -12.30 -5.79
C SER A 307 -27.61 -10.82 -6.11
N ILE A 308 -26.61 -10.16 -5.52
CA ILE A 308 -26.33 -8.73 -5.71
C ILE A 308 -25.57 -8.51 -7.03
N GLY A 309 -24.48 -9.25 -7.27
CA GLY A 309 -23.89 -9.37 -8.60
C GLY A 309 -23.13 -8.14 -9.15
N HIS A 310 -22.86 -7.10 -8.35
CA HIS A 310 -22.17 -5.88 -8.79
C HIS A 310 -20.70 -5.75 -8.36
N PHE A 311 -20.13 -6.74 -7.68
CA PHE A 311 -18.79 -6.61 -7.09
C PHE A 311 -17.69 -6.59 -8.15
N ARG A 312 -16.80 -5.59 -8.05
CA ARG A 312 -15.57 -5.48 -8.85
C ARG A 312 -14.37 -6.08 -8.15
N HIS A 313 -14.38 -6.07 -6.81
CA HIS A 313 -13.42 -6.77 -5.98
C HIS A 313 -14.16 -7.57 -4.90
N LEU A 314 -13.84 -8.85 -4.80
CA LEU A 314 -14.42 -9.74 -3.79
C LEU A 314 -13.29 -10.43 -3.04
N GLY A 315 -13.24 -10.19 -1.74
CA GLY A 315 -12.35 -10.82 -0.79
C GLY A 315 -13.14 -11.67 0.20
N VAL A 316 -12.73 -12.91 0.40
CA VAL A 316 -13.30 -13.79 1.45
C VAL A 316 -12.17 -14.43 2.21
N LYS A 317 -12.12 -14.14 3.50
CA LYS A 317 -11.10 -14.60 4.45
C LYS A 317 -11.75 -15.35 5.58
N PHE A 318 -11.00 -16.24 6.20
CA PHE A 318 -11.49 -17.04 7.30
C PHE A 318 -10.47 -17.10 8.42
N GLU A 319 -10.92 -16.79 9.62
CA GLU A 319 -10.11 -16.74 10.84
C GLU A 319 -10.81 -17.53 11.95
N GLY A 320 -10.08 -18.00 12.96
CA GLY A 320 -10.66 -18.77 14.05
C GLY A 320 -9.64 -19.34 15.02
N ARG A 321 -10.11 -19.74 16.21
CA ARG A 321 -9.25 -20.23 17.31
C ARG A 321 -8.73 -21.68 17.13
N GLY A 322 -9.06 -22.35 16.03
CA GLY A 322 -8.73 -23.76 15.80
C GLY A 322 -8.12 -24.03 14.43
N HIS A 323 -6.94 -24.66 14.42
CA HIS A 323 -6.31 -25.18 13.19
C HIS A 323 -6.94 -26.49 12.67
N SER A 324 -8.15 -26.85 13.15
CA SER A 324 -8.79 -28.07 12.70
C SER A 324 -9.23 -27.90 11.25
N ALA A 325 -8.76 -28.80 10.38
CA ALA A 325 -9.17 -28.84 8.98
C ALA A 325 -10.69 -28.95 8.87
N VAL A 326 -11.27 -28.19 7.93
CA VAL A 326 -12.70 -28.25 7.63
C VAL A 326 -13.08 -29.63 7.13
N GLU A 327 -14.18 -30.18 7.65
CA GLU A 327 -14.69 -31.46 7.14
C GLU A 327 -14.98 -31.34 5.64
N PRO A 328 -14.55 -32.29 4.80
CA PRO A 328 -14.66 -32.16 3.34
C PRO A 328 -16.07 -31.87 2.79
N LYS A 329 -17.14 -32.25 3.52
CA LYS A 329 -18.52 -31.92 3.14
C LYS A 329 -18.81 -30.42 3.24
N HIS A 330 -18.26 -29.73 4.24
CA HIS A 330 -18.45 -28.32 4.50
C HIS A 330 -17.70 -27.48 3.46
N SER A 331 -16.45 -27.85 3.16
CA SER A 331 -15.67 -27.25 2.08
C SER A 331 -16.41 -27.31 0.75
N LYS A 332 -17.07 -28.43 0.41
CA LYS A 332 -17.85 -28.54 -0.83
C LYS A 332 -19.01 -27.56 -0.90
N ILE A 333 -19.69 -27.29 0.22
CA ILE A 333 -20.79 -26.33 0.29
C ILE A 333 -20.26 -24.92 0.03
N ILE A 334 -19.25 -24.50 0.80
CA ILE A 334 -18.63 -23.17 0.66
C ILE A 334 -18.09 -22.97 -0.75
N LEU A 335 -17.39 -23.96 -1.31
CA LEU A 335 -16.87 -23.93 -2.68
C LEU A 335 -17.99 -23.69 -3.71
N LYS A 336 -19.09 -24.44 -3.59
CA LYS A 336 -20.22 -24.32 -4.53
C LYS A 336 -20.79 -22.90 -4.52
N GLU A 337 -21.03 -22.34 -3.34
CA GLU A 337 -21.59 -20.99 -3.22
C GLU A 337 -20.59 -19.92 -3.65
N LEU A 338 -19.29 -20.10 -3.39
CA LEU A 338 -18.25 -19.19 -3.84
C LEU A 338 -18.15 -19.15 -5.36
N VAL A 339 -18.16 -20.31 -6.02
CA VAL A 339 -18.19 -20.39 -7.50
C VAL A 339 -19.43 -19.69 -8.05
N GLY A 340 -20.59 -19.88 -7.40
CA GLY A 340 -21.83 -19.17 -7.75
C GLY A 340 -21.71 -17.65 -7.61
N ALA A 341 -21.11 -17.18 -6.51
CA ALA A 341 -20.85 -15.77 -6.27
C ALA A 341 -19.94 -15.17 -7.33
N ILE A 342 -18.83 -15.82 -7.65
CA ILE A 342 -17.90 -15.35 -8.67
C ILE A 342 -18.58 -15.29 -10.04
N ALA A 343 -19.27 -16.36 -10.45
CA ALA A 343 -19.95 -16.42 -11.74
C ALA A 343 -21.05 -15.37 -11.91
N ALA A 344 -21.74 -15.00 -10.82
CA ALA A 344 -22.78 -13.96 -10.85
C ALA A 344 -22.19 -12.55 -11.00
N ASN A 345 -20.99 -12.32 -10.50
CA ASN A 345 -20.30 -11.02 -10.53
C ASN A 345 -19.45 -10.86 -11.80
N LYS A 346 -20.11 -10.68 -12.95
CA LYS A 346 -19.43 -10.67 -14.27
C LYS A 346 -18.37 -9.57 -14.43
N GLU A 347 -18.50 -8.49 -13.67
CA GLU A 347 -17.55 -7.36 -13.66
C GLU A 347 -16.43 -7.53 -12.63
N LEU A 348 -16.35 -8.69 -11.96
CA LEU A 348 -15.30 -8.99 -10.99
C LEU A 348 -13.93 -8.93 -11.66
N VAL A 349 -13.12 -7.96 -11.22
CA VAL A 349 -11.75 -7.73 -11.69
C VAL A 349 -10.75 -8.42 -10.77
N SER A 350 -11.03 -8.46 -9.48
CA SER A 350 -10.10 -9.01 -8.49
C SER A 350 -10.79 -9.88 -7.45
N LEU A 351 -10.17 -11.01 -7.15
CA LEU A 351 -10.61 -12.00 -6.17
C LEU A 351 -9.50 -12.20 -5.13
N ASP A 352 -9.80 -12.02 -3.84
CA ASP A 352 -8.85 -12.19 -2.73
C ASP A 352 -9.32 -13.31 -1.79
N LEU A 353 -8.53 -14.36 -1.65
CA LEU A 353 -8.93 -15.58 -0.98
C LEU A 353 -7.91 -16.00 0.04
N GLU A 354 -8.30 -15.93 1.31
CA GLU A 354 -7.50 -16.42 2.42
C GLU A 354 -8.20 -17.63 3.02
N MET A 355 -7.82 -18.82 2.55
CA MET A 355 -8.60 -20.05 2.69
C MET A 355 -7.86 -21.12 3.47
N TYR A 356 -7.05 -20.68 4.43
CA TYR A 356 -6.35 -21.57 5.35
C TYR A 356 -7.35 -22.58 5.93
N TYR A 357 -7.01 -23.86 5.85
CA TYR A 357 -7.76 -24.99 6.42
C TYR A 357 -9.11 -25.36 5.77
N ILE A 358 -9.65 -24.55 4.84
CA ILE A 358 -10.97 -24.82 4.22
C ILE A 358 -10.86 -25.72 3.02
N PHE A 359 -10.00 -25.34 2.07
CA PHE A 359 -9.91 -26.02 0.81
C PHE A 359 -8.70 -26.92 0.77
N GLN A 360 -8.98 -28.23 0.75
CA GLN A 360 -8.05 -29.21 0.21
C GLN A 360 -7.73 -28.87 -1.27
N GLN A 361 -6.57 -29.32 -1.74
CA GLN A 361 -6.08 -29.06 -3.09
C GLN A 361 -7.09 -29.36 -4.20
N ASN A 362 -7.87 -30.45 -4.06
CA ASN A 362 -8.91 -30.81 -5.03
C ASN A 362 -10.06 -29.78 -5.12
N HIS A 363 -10.37 -29.06 -4.04
CA HIS A 363 -11.34 -27.98 -4.01
C HIS A 363 -10.79 -26.73 -4.69
N LEU A 364 -9.52 -26.39 -4.41
CA LEU A 364 -8.83 -25.28 -5.08
C LEU A 364 -8.75 -25.52 -6.59
N THR A 365 -8.38 -26.72 -7.04
CA THR A 365 -8.37 -27.08 -8.47
C THR A 365 -9.75 -26.85 -9.11
N LYS A 366 -10.84 -27.28 -8.44
CA LYS A 366 -12.20 -27.08 -8.93
C LYS A 366 -12.61 -25.62 -8.97
N LEU A 367 -12.26 -24.84 -7.94
CA LEU A 367 -12.48 -23.41 -7.90
C LEU A 367 -11.83 -22.78 -9.12
N LEU A 368 -10.55 -23.04 -9.34
CA LEU A 368 -9.79 -22.40 -10.40
C LEU A 368 -10.25 -22.81 -11.80
N TYR A 369 -10.64 -24.07 -12.01
CA TYR A 369 -11.26 -24.48 -13.27
C TYR A 369 -12.57 -23.75 -13.55
N SER A 370 -13.33 -23.37 -12.51
CA SER A 370 -14.54 -22.56 -12.71
C SER A 370 -14.24 -21.11 -13.12
N LEU A 371 -12.98 -20.65 -12.98
CA LEU A 371 -12.55 -19.30 -13.37
C LEU A 371 -12.03 -19.22 -14.81
N ASP A 372 -11.87 -20.36 -15.50
CA ASP A 372 -11.33 -20.41 -16.86
C ASP A 372 -12.08 -19.46 -17.81
N ASP A 373 -13.41 -19.37 -17.65
CA ASP A 373 -14.29 -18.58 -18.51
C ASP A 373 -14.61 -17.16 -17.97
N HIS A 374 -14.04 -16.75 -16.83
CA HIS A 374 -14.36 -15.46 -16.23
C HIS A 374 -13.63 -14.31 -16.94
N HIS A 375 -14.28 -13.69 -17.94
CA HIS A 375 -13.68 -12.67 -18.79
C HIS A 375 -13.30 -11.36 -18.09
N GLY A 376 -13.95 -11.03 -16.97
CA GLY A 376 -13.66 -9.83 -16.17
C GLY A 376 -12.44 -9.97 -15.26
N LEU A 377 -12.08 -11.20 -14.87
CA LEU A 377 -11.14 -11.43 -13.78
C LEU A 377 -9.71 -11.18 -14.26
N ARG A 378 -8.94 -10.44 -13.46
CA ARG A 378 -7.57 -10.00 -13.77
C ARG A 378 -6.61 -10.32 -12.66
N THR A 379 -7.03 -10.27 -11.40
CA THR A 379 -6.15 -10.54 -10.27
C THR A 379 -6.77 -11.54 -9.33
N ILE A 380 -6.01 -12.55 -8.97
CA ILE A 380 -6.38 -13.53 -7.94
C ILE A 380 -5.31 -13.49 -6.86
N THR A 381 -5.63 -13.00 -5.68
CA THR A 381 -4.79 -13.22 -4.49
C THR A 381 -5.29 -14.49 -3.83
N ILE A 382 -4.43 -15.48 -3.66
CA ILE A 382 -4.74 -16.67 -2.86
C ILE A 382 -3.64 -16.81 -1.85
N GLU A 383 -3.98 -17.11 -0.62
CA GLU A 383 -3.02 -17.63 0.36
C GLU A 383 -3.31 -19.11 0.62
N VAL A 384 -2.35 -19.98 0.30
CA VAL A 384 -2.45 -21.43 0.48
C VAL A 384 -1.36 -21.91 1.44
N HIS A 385 -1.77 -22.60 2.50
CA HIS A 385 -0.86 -23.38 3.33
C HIS A 385 -0.72 -24.78 2.71
N SER A 386 0.22 -24.96 1.78
CA SER A 386 0.52 -26.30 1.27
C SER A 386 2.00 -26.60 1.20
N ASP A 387 2.41 -27.65 1.90
CA ASP A 387 3.69 -28.34 1.71
C ASP A 387 3.74 -29.12 0.38
N ASN A 388 2.65 -29.10 -0.40
CA ASN A 388 2.47 -30.00 -1.53
C ASN A 388 2.91 -29.38 -2.86
N SER A 389 3.68 -30.14 -3.62
CA SER A 389 4.43 -29.67 -4.78
C SER A 389 3.60 -29.62 -6.07
N ASP A 390 2.39 -30.14 -6.12
CA ASP A 390 1.62 -30.22 -7.38
C ASP A 390 0.82 -28.94 -7.67
N CYS A 391 1.46 -28.05 -8.42
CA CYS A 391 0.88 -26.82 -8.97
C CYS A 391 0.40 -27.01 -10.44
N SER A 392 -0.07 -28.20 -10.81
CA SER A 392 -0.62 -28.47 -12.17
C SER A 392 -1.86 -27.64 -12.48
N TRP A 393 -2.72 -27.40 -11.49
CA TRP A 393 -3.89 -26.53 -11.60
C TRP A 393 -3.52 -25.10 -12.01
N LEU A 394 -2.38 -24.60 -11.53
CA LEU A 394 -1.90 -23.24 -11.82
C LEU A 394 -1.51 -23.12 -13.28
N LYS A 395 -0.77 -24.11 -13.79
CA LYS A 395 -0.42 -24.20 -15.21
C LYS A 395 -1.66 -24.25 -16.08
N HIS A 396 -2.65 -25.05 -15.71
CA HIS A 396 -3.92 -25.13 -16.44
C HIS A 396 -4.60 -23.77 -16.49
N LEU A 397 -4.85 -23.13 -15.34
CA LEU A 397 -5.50 -21.82 -15.27
C LEU A 397 -4.76 -20.77 -16.10
N LEU A 398 -3.44 -20.63 -15.90
CA LEU A 398 -2.62 -19.66 -16.63
C LEU A 398 -2.56 -19.95 -18.14
N SER A 399 -2.64 -21.22 -18.54
CA SER A 399 -2.69 -21.58 -19.97
C SER A 399 -4.03 -21.23 -20.63
N ARG A 400 -5.13 -21.35 -19.87
CA ARG A 400 -6.51 -21.09 -20.33
C ARG A 400 -6.87 -19.61 -20.28
N ASN A 401 -6.49 -18.93 -19.20
CA ASN A 401 -6.79 -17.53 -18.95
C ASN A 401 -5.51 -16.74 -18.71
N ARG A 402 -4.92 -16.26 -19.81
CA ARG A 402 -3.65 -15.50 -19.80
C ARG A 402 -3.76 -14.09 -19.21
N ARG A 403 -4.98 -13.64 -18.90
CA ARG A 403 -5.23 -12.30 -18.35
C ARG A 403 -5.18 -12.26 -16.83
N ILE A 404 -5.17 -13.42 -16.19
CA ILE A 404 -5.12 -13.52 -14.73
C ILE A 404 -3.67 -13.43 -14.26
N GLU A 405 -3.44 -12.44 -13.41
CA GLU A 405 -2.30 -12.34 -12.52
C GLU A 405 -2.67 -13.02 -11.19
N ILE A 406 -1.81 -13.90 -10.68
CA ILE A 406 -2.01 -14.48 -9.35
C ILE A 406 -1.02 -13.82 -8.39
N ARG A 407 -1.43 -13.57 -7.14
CA ARG A 407 -0.60 -12.98 -6.09
C ARG A 407 -0.71 -13.81 -4.81
N GLY A 408 0.29 -13.69 -3.95
CA GLY A 408 0.34 -14.32 -2.62
C GLY A 408 1.78 -14.67 -2.22
N GLU A 409 2.02 -14.84 -0.93
CA GLU A 409 3.37 -15.13 -0.42
C GLU A 409 3.90 -16.48 -0.92
N TRP A 410 3.03 -17.50 -0.99
CA TRP A 410 3.39 -18.82 -1.51
C TRP A 410 3.86 -18.78 -2.98
N MET A 411 3.51 -17.74 -3.73
CA MET A 411 3.89 -17.60 -5.13
C MET A 411 5.40 -17.57 -5.32
N GLU A 412 6.14 -16.94 -4.39
CA GLU A 412 7.60 -16.86 -4.48
C GLU A 412 8.22 -18.26 -4.52
N SER A 413 7.67 -19.20 -3.73
CA SER A 413 8.13 -20.58 -3.69
C SER A 413 7.80 -21.35 -4.99
N VAL A 414 6.68 -21.04 -5.63
CA VAL A 414 6.23 -21.71 -6.86
C VAL A 414 6.93 -21.16 -8.09
N MET A 415 7.21 -19.86 -8.09
CA MET A 415 7.95 -19.17 -9.16
C MET A 415 9.42 -19.55 -9.22
N ASN A 416 9.99 -20.14 -8.16
CA ASN A 416 11.33 -20.74 -8.19
C ASN A 416 11.41 -22.00 -9.06
N ARG A 417 10.30 -22.48 -9.63
CA ARG A 417 10.28 -23.57 -10.59
C ARG A 417 10.25 -23.01 -12.01
N ASP A 418 11.23 -23.41 -12.81
CA ASP A 418 11.52 -22.81 -14.12
C ASP A 418 10.32 -22.75 -15.07
N ASP A 419 9.48 -23.80 -15.09
CA ASP A 419 8.37 -23.89 -16.02
C ASP A 419 7.13 -23.06 -15.63
N HIS A 420 6.90 -22.82 -14.34
CA HIS A 420 5.86 -21.89 -13.87
C HIS A 420 6.25 -20.44 -14.10
N ASN A 421 7.53 -20.10 -13.88
CA ASN A 421 8.04 -18.75 -14.09
C ASN A 421 7.95 -18.33 -15.57
N GLU A 422 8.30 -19.22 -16.50
CA GLU A 422 8.18 -18.93 -17.94
C GLU A 422 6.72 -18.60 -18.33
N LEU A 423 5.76 -19.43 -17.90
CA LEU A 423 4.35 -19.23 -18.22
C LEU A 423 3.80 -17.92 -17.61
N TYR A 424 4.15 -17.66 -16.35
CA TYR A 424 3.70 -16.47 -15.64
C TYR A 424 4.29 -15.18 -16.23
N THR A 425 5.60 -15.16 -16.50
CA THR A 425 6.24 -14.00 -17.14
C THR A 425 5.70 -13.75 -18.55
N PHE A 426 5.40 -14.83 -19.30
CA PHE A 426 4.74 -14.72 -20.60
C PHE A 426 3.32 -14.16 -20.50
N ASN A 427 2.52 -14.59 -19.52
CA ASN A 427 1.17 -14.05 -19.31
C ASN A 427 1.19 -12.59 -18.87
N ARG A 428 2.11 -12.20 -17.98
CA ARG A 428 2.31 -10.80 -17.61
C ARG A 428 2.68 -9.95 -18.83
N PHE A 429 3.55 -10.46 -19.69
CA PHE A 429 3.88 -9.83 -20.96
C PHE A 429 2.65 -9.71 -21.86
N TYR A 430 1.84 -10.77 -21.98
CA TYR A 430 0.59 -10.76 -22.75
C TYR A 430 -0.39 -9.70 -22.24
N ALA A 431 -0.66 -9.67 -20.93
CA ALA A 431 -1.57 -8.70 -20.32
C ALA A 431 -1.07 -7.25 -20.50
N GLY A 432 0.23 -7.01 -20.27
CA GLY A 432 0.85 -5.71 -20.52
C GLY A 432 0.86 -5.32 -22.00
N SER A 433 0.92 -6.30 -22.90
CA SER A 433 0.80 -6.03 -24.33
C SER A 433 -0.62 -5.59 -24.67
N GLU A 434 -1.69 -6.18 -24.12
CA GLU A 434 -3.07 -5.76 -24.42
C GLU A 434 -3.36 -4.30 -24.02
N SER A 435 -2.79 -3.80 -22.92
CA SER A 435 -2.98 -2.41 -22.49
C SER A 435 -2.33 -1.38 -23.44
N LEU A 436 -1.38 -1.80 -24.29
CA LEU A 436 -0.81 -0.92 -25.32
C LEU A 436 -1.86 -0.50 -26.37
N LYS A 437 -2.93 -1.29 -26.59
CA LYS A 437 -4.02 -0.92 -27.51
C LYS A 437 -4.73 0.35 -27.06
N GLU A 438 -4.80 0.59 -25.75
CA GLU A 438 -5.45 1.75 -25.15
C GLU A 438 -4.54 2.99 -25.15
N SER A 439 -3.24 2.83 -25.40
CA SER A 439 -2.28 3.94 -25.45
C SER A 439 -2.49 4.83 -26.68
N PRO A 440 -2.24 6.15 -26.59
CA PRO A 440 -2.26 7.05 -27.75
C PRO A 440 -1.32 6.56 -28.86
N PRO A 441 -1.68 6.70 -30.16
CA PRO A 441 -0.90 6.13 -31.27
C PRO A 441 0.60 6.49 -31.26
N SER A 442 0.93 7.75 -30.99
CA SER A 442 2.32 8.25 -30.94
C SER A 442 3.15 7.65 -29.81
N PHE A 443 2.50 7.33 -28.69
CA PHE A 443 3.15 6.67 -27.55
C PHE A 443 3.23 5.16 -27.75
N ARG A 444 2.19 4.58 -28.36
CA ARG A 444 2.08 3.16 -28.67
C ARG A 444 3.25 2.66 -29.50
N ILE A 445 3.63 3.34 -30.59
CA ILE A 445 4.76 2.93 -31.44
C ILE A 445 6.07 2.92 -30.64
N LYS A 446 6.32 3.94 -29.82
CA LYS A 446 7.51 4.03 -28.95
C LYS A 446 7.55 2.92 -27.91
N LEU A 447 6.41 2.63 -27.27
CA LEU A 447 6.29 1.53 -26.32
C LEU A 447 6.49 0.17 -27.01
N ILE A 448 5.91 -0.05 -28.19
CA ILE A 448 6.10 -1.28 -28.95
C ILE A 448 7.58 -1.47 -29.28
N GLY A 449 8.25 -0.45 -29.82
CA GLY A 449 9.68 -0.51 -30.15
C GLY A 449 10.56 -0.82 -28.93
N THR A 450 10.30 -0.14 -27.81
CA THR A 450 10.99 -0.38 -26.52
C THR A 450 10.71 -1.79 -26.00
N THR A 451 9.47 -2.27 -26.11
CA THR A 451 9.10 -3.61 -25.68
C THR A 451 9.79 -4.67 -26.53
N PHE A 452 9.88 -4.46 -27.85
CA PHE A 452 10.64 -5.33 -28.76
C PHE A 452 12.11 -5.39 -28.37
N SER A 453 12.77 -4.24 -28.20
CA SER A 453 14.21 -4.21 -27.92
C SER A 453 14.56 -4.75 -26.53
N ASN A 454 13.75 -4.43 -25.52
CA ASN A 454 14.14 -4.67 -24.12
C ASN A 454 13.50 -5.92 -23.51
N SER A 455 12.36 -6.40 -24.03
CA SER A 455 11.56 -7.43 -23.36
C SER A 455 11.19 -8.63 -24.22
N ALA A 456 11.13 -8.47 -25.55
CA ALA A 456 10.86 -9.54 -26.50
C ALA A 456 12.10 -10.01 -27.26
N CYS A 457 13.17 -9.19 -27.33
CA CYS A 457 14.40 -9.53 -28.05
C CYS A 457 15.00 -10.84 -27.53
N GLY A 458 15.15 -11.83 -28.40
CA GLY A 458 15.64 -13.16 -28.06
C GLY A 458 14.58 -14.15 -27.56
N ASP A 459 13.32 -13.72 -27.39
CA ASP A 459 12.19 -14.59 -27.05
C ASP A 459 11.21 -14.67 -28.23
N PHE A 460 11.22 -15.81 -28.92
CA PHE A 460 10.37 -16.04 -30.08
C PHE A 460 8.88 -15.90 -29.77
N LYS A 461 8.41 -16.39 -28.61
CA LYS A 461 6.98 -16.37 -28.25
C LYS A 461 6.52 -14.93 -28.02
N ARG A 462 7.29 -14.14 -27.29
CA ARG A 462 6.98 -12.72 -27.03
C ARG A 462 7.04 -11.89 -28.31
N THR A 463 8.06 -12.12 -29.13
CA THR A 463 8.21 -11.47 -30.44
C THR A 463 7.02 -11.78 -31.34
N ALA A 464 6.65 -13.06 -31.49
CA ALA A 464 5.52 -13.48 -32.30
C ALA A 464 4.19 -12.90 -31.80
N LEU A 465 4.00 -12.81 -30.48
CA LEU A 465 2.81 -12.20 -29.88
C LEU A 465 2.70 -10.70 -30.21
N LEU A 466 3.78 -9.93 -30.07
CA LEU A 466 3.76 -8.51 -30.42
C LEU A 466 3.51 -8.31 -31.91
N LEU A 467 4.20 -9.07 -32.76
CA LEU A 467 4.05 -8.99 -34.21
C LEU A 467 2.61 -9.26 -34.64
N SER A 468 1.95 -10.28 -34.06
CA SER A 468 0.58 -10.63 -34.40
C SER A 468 -0.46 -9.67 -33.84
N SER A 469 -0.19 -9.05 -32.69
CA SER A 469 -1.13 -8.13 -32.02
C SER A 469 -1.03 -6.70 -32.54
N TYR A 470 0.09 -6.32 -33.17
CA TYR A 470 0.43 -4.95 -33.55
C TYR A 470 0.93 -4.81 -34.98
N THR A 471 0.53 -5.69 -35.89
CA THR A 471 0.97 -5.66 -37.29
C THR A 471 0.73 -4.30 -37.95
N ASP A 472 -0.42 -3.67 -37.70
CA ASP A 472 -0.78 -2.37 -38.26
C ASP A 472 0.13 -1.25 -37.75
N SER A 473 0.37 -1.17 -36.43
CA SER A 473 1.26 -0.17 -35.84
C SER A 473 2.72 -0.34 -36.27
N LEU A 474 3.15 -1.58 -36.51
CA LEU A 474 4.47 -1.86 -37.07
C LEU A 474 4.59 -1.43 -38.52
N TYR A 475 3.54 -1.63 -39.32
CA TYR A 475 3.50 -1.14 -40.69
C TYR A 475 3.57 0.39 -40.73
N GLU A 476 2.79 1.09 -39.92
CA GLU A 476 2.86 2.55 -39.78
C GLU A 476 4.26 3.01 -39.36
N TRP A 477 4.89 2.31 -38.42
CA TRP A 477 6.25 2.62 -37.98
C TRP A 477 7.26 2.50 -39.13
N ILE A 478 7.20 1.42 -39.91
CA ILE A 478 8.06 1.23 -41.09
C ILE A 478 7.85 2.35 -42.13
N GLN A 479 6.59 2.73 -42.38
CA GLN A 479 6.29 3.82 -43.32
C GLN A 479 6.86 5.16 -42.83
N SER A 480 6.75 5.45 -41.54
CA SER A 480 7.32 6.69 -40.96
C SER A 480 8.85 6.74 -41.05
N ALA A 481 9.54 5.62 -40.83
CA ALA A 481 10.99 5.55 -40.94
C ALA A 481 11.49 5.76 -42.38
N ASN A 482 10.74 5.25 -43.36
CA ASN A 482 11.08 5.45 -44.78
C ASN A 482 10.95 6.91 -45.20
N LEU A 483 9.91 7.63 -44.72
CA LEU A 483 9.70 9.04 -45.04
C LEU A 483 10.81 9.94 -44.46
N ASP A 484 11.27 9.68 -43.24
CA ASP A 484 12.38 10.43 -42.64
C ASP A 484 13.71 10.19 -43.37
N SER A 485 13.94 8.96 -43.84
CA SER A 485 15.15 8.65 -44.64
C SER A 485 15.16 9.36 -45.99
N LEU A 486 13.99 9.48 -46.65
CA LEU A 486 13.84 10.17 -47.93
C LEU A 486 14.01 11.69 -47.76
N ALA A 487 13.45 12.26 -46.70
CA ALA A 487 13.61 13.68 -46.38
C ALA A 487 15.06 14.05 -46.03
N ALA A 488 15.79 13.17 -45.34
CA ALA A 488 17.21 13.37 -45.05
C ALA A 488 18.08 13.27 -46.32
N SER A 489 17.73 12.41 -47.28
CA SER A 489 18.43 12.33 -48.57
C SER A 489 18.18 13.53 -49.48
N ASP A 490 16.97 14.13 -49.46
CA ASP A 490 16.70 15.33 -50.26
C ASP A 490 17.45 16.57 -49.72
N LEU A 491 17.68 16.64 -48.40
CA LEU A 491 18.46 17.71 -47.78
C LEU A 491 19.97 17.57 -48.04
N SER A 492 20.52 16.36 -48.16
CA SER A 492 21.94 16.17 -48.48
C SER A 492 22.25 16.46 -49.95
N VAL A 493 21.33 16.16 -50.88
CA VAL A 493 21.47 16.48 -52.32
C VAL A 493 21.48 17.99 -52.58
N HIS A 494 20.75 18.79 -51.78
CA HIS A 494 20.81 20.25 -51.85
C HIS A 494 22.04 20.89 -51.20
N GLN A 495 22.73 20.19 -50.29
CA GLN A 495 23.98 20.68 -49.69
C GLN A 495 25.20 20.40 -50.57
N GLU A 496 25.20 19.32 -51.35
CA GLU A 496 26.27 19.03 -52.34
C GLU A 496 26.15 19.86 -53.63
N SER A 497 24.93 20.29 -54.02
CA SER A 497 24.76 21.23 -55.15
C SER A 497 25.14 22.69 -54.84
N SER A 498 25.47 23.03 -53.59
CA SER A 498 25.94 24.37 -53.21
C SER A 498 27.47 24.49 -53.03
N MET A 499 28.26 23.45 -53.31
CA MET A 499 29.74 23.49 -53.23
C MET A 499 30.47 23.46 -54.58
N ALA A 500 29.76 23.59 -55.71
CA ALA A 500 30.39 23.83 -57.00
C ALA A 500 30.30 25.31 -57.40
N TYR A 501 31.47 25.94 -57.53
CA TYR A 501 31.76 27.30 -57.99
C TYR A 501 31.71 28.43 -56.94
N ASP A 502 32.87 28.70 -56.33
CA ASP A 502 33.48 30.03 -56.49
C ASP A 502 35.01 29.89 -56.62
N SER A 503 35.45 29.75 -57.87
CA SER A 503 36.84 29.91 -58.27
C SER A 503 37.10 31.39 -58.58
N THR A 504 37.14 32.23 -57.54
CA THR A 504 37.86 33.50 -57.63
C THR A 504 38.67 33.71 -56.35
N GLY A 505 39.99 33.75 -56.53
CA GLY A 505 40.91 33.96 -55.43
C GLY A 505 40.69 35.31 -54.74
N ARG A 506 40.52 35.27 -53.42
CA ARG A 506 40.97 36.33 -52.52
C ARG A 506 41.28 35.76 -51.14
N ILE A 507 42.56 35.80 -50.79
CA ILE A 507 43.07 35.55 -49.45
C ILE A 507 42.63 36.73 -48.57
N SER A 508 41.67 36.50 -47.66
CA SER A 508 41.40 37.40 -46.56
C SER A 508 41.38 36.62 -45.25
N ARG A 509 42.43 36.83 -44.43
CA ARG A 509 42.51 36.43 -43.03
C ARG A 509 41.53 37.25 -42.17
N PRO A 510 40.75 36.64 -41.27
CA PRO A 510 40.33 37.29 -40.04
C PRO A 510 40.86 36.50 -38.83
N LYS A 511 41.73 37.12 -38.03
CA LYS A 511 41.39 37.81 -36.77
C LYS A 511 40.84 36.87 -35.68
N ARG A 512 41.73 36.56 -34.74
CA ARG A 512 41.43 36.09 -33.39
C ARG A 512 40.55 37.11 -32.64
N SER A 513 39.47 36.63 -32.08
CA SER A 513 38.80 37.09 -30.84
C SER A 513 38.39 35.78 -30.15
N ARG A 514 38.85 35.33 -28.98
CA ARG A 514 39.15 35.94 -27.67
C ARG A 514 37.98 36.74 -27.09
N THR A 515 37.70 36.40 -25.82
CA THR A 515 36.70 36.88 -24.83
C THR A 515 35.34 36.16 -24.89
N ASP A 516 34.78 35.63 -23.81
CA ASP A 516 35.19 35.51 -22.39
C ASP A 516 34.48 34.29 -21.76
#